data_AF-A0AAE0MHU3-F1
#
_entry.id   AF-A0AAE0MHU3-F1
#
_cell.length_a   1.000
_cell.length_b   1.000
_cell.length_c   1.000
_cell.angle_alpha   90.00
_cell.angle_beta   90.00
_cell.angle_gamma   90.00
#
_symmetry.space_group_name_H-M   'P 1'
#
loop_
_entity.id
_entity.type
_entity.pdbx_description
1 polymer ?
#
loop_
_entity_poly.entity_id
_entity_poly.type
_entity_poly.pdbx_seq_one_letter_code
_entity_poly.pdbx_strand_id
1 'polypeptide(L)'
;MTTLKHCDTEQLPRNVFVFDGLVVLITDHDKQRRGRRVARWLPADVSRIMVAYVVWLVPFEHVLHRLSGIRGPADTLQAWLWKDASKGLWNTEDLSRRLDLLSSTYVGVRLTVACYRHVAIELGRQVKGLVVRQMEMDVTNGGNECEEWVDPQTGELRQQPLVDYIWDLQATHGSRIAASHYALSVLHPDQLQPEMLMNYKLISELWHGFL
;
A
#
# COMPACT_ATOMS: atom_id res chain seq x y z
N MET A 1 -0.40 5.31 -12.03
CA MET A 1 -0.51 6.75 -11.70
C MET A 1 -0.58 6.83 -10.19
N THR A 2 0.28 7.60 -9.54
CA THR A 2 0.60 7.52 -8.09
C THR A 2 -0.19 8.52 -7.26
N THR A 3 -1.42 8.83 -7.66
CA THR A 3 -2.22 9.86 -7.00
C THR A 3 -3.33 9.19 -6.21
N LEU A 4 -3.47 9.58 -4.93
CA LEU A 4 -4.47 9.03 -4.02
C LEU A 4 -5.65 10.00 -3.92
N LYS A 5 -6.86 9.44 -3.83
CA LYS A 5 -8.10 10.17 -3.59
C LYS A 5 -8.59 9.99 -2.15
N HIS A 6 -9.08 11.06 -1.55
CA HIS A 6 -9.64 11.02 -0.19
C HIS A 6 -11.17 10.99 -0.16
N CYS A 7 -11.85 11.42 -1.23
CA CYS A 7 -13.29 11.29 -1.40
C CYS A 7 -13.66 10.58 -2.70
N ASP A 8 -14.88 10.06 -2.75
CA ASP A 8 -15.39 9.34 -3.91
C ASP A 8 -15.62 10.32 -5.08
N THR A 9 -15.41 9.84 -6.29
CA THR A 9 -15.73 10.56 -7.54
C THR A 9 -16.73 9.74 -8.34
N GLU A 10 -17.48 10.36 -9.25
CA GLU A 10 -18.45 9.65 -10.09
C GLU A 10 -17.85 8.44 -10.83
N GLN A 11 -16.56 8.51 -11.15
CA GLN A 11 -15.85 7.48 -11.93
C GLN A 11 -15.13 6.43 -11.06
N LEU A 12 -14.66 6.80 -9.87
CA LEU A 12 -13.78 5.97 -9.05
C LEU A 12 -13.97 6.24 -7.55
N PRO A 13 -13.92 5.18 -6.70
CA PRO A 13 -13.96 5.33 -5.25
C PRO A 13 -12.68 5.99 -4.70
N ARG A 14 -12.74 6.47 -3.47
CA ARG A 14 -11.58 6.95 -2.71
C ARG A 14 -10.58 5.82 -2.45
N ASN A 15 -9.35 6.21 -2.12
CA ASN A 15 -8.26 5.30 -1.78
C ASN A 15 -7.98 5.24 -0.27
N VAL A 16 -8.50 6.19 0.51
CA VAL A 16 -8.22 6.32 1.96
C VAL A 16 -9.40 5.81 2.76
N PHE A 17 -9.15 4.86 3.66
CA PHE A 17 -10.16 4.30 4.56
C PHE A 17 -9.60 4.19 5.98
N VAL A 18 -10.48 4.04 6.97
CA VAL A 18 -10.12 3.75 8.36
C VAL A 18 -10.67 2.37 8.72
N PHE A 19 -9.81 1.49 9.22
CA PHE A 19 -10.16 0.16 9.67
C PHE A 19 -9.45 -0.11 10.99
N ASP A 20 -10.21 -0.47 12.03
CA ASP A 20 -9.67 -0.82 13.35
C ASP A 20 -8.75 0.29 13.92
N GLY A 21 -9.17 1.55 13.79
CA GLY A 21 -8.41 2.72 14.27
C GLY A 21 -7.18 3.11 13.44
N LEU A 22 -6.83 2.33 12.41
CA LEU A 22 -5.70 2.60 11.51
C LEU A 22 -6.18 3.06 10.14
N VAL A 23 -5.38 3.89 9.49
CA VAL A 23 -5.63 4.28 8.10
C VAL A 23 -5.11 3.19 7.17
N VAL A 24 -5.93 2.80 6.19
CA VAL A 24 -5.57 1.87 5.12
C VAL A 24 -5.70 2.56 3.76
N LEU A 25 -4.64 2.44 2.96
CA LEU A 25 -4.57 2.93 1.59
C LEU A 25 -4.82 1.77 0.63
N ILE A 26 -5.86 1.90 -0.21
CA ILE A 26 -6.21 0.91 -1.22
C ILE A 26 -5.88 1.46 -2.60
N THR A 27 -4.97 0.79 -3.30
CA THR A 27 -4.51 1.18 -4.64
C THR A 27 -4.71 0.06 -5.65
N ASP A 28 -5.13 0.40 -6.86
CA ASP A 28 -5.13 -0.50 -8.02
C ASP A 28 -3.74 -0.54 -8.65
N HIS A 29 -3.22 -1.75 -8.93
CA HIS A 29 -1.89 -1.86 -9.54
C HIS A 29 -1.90 -1.87 -11.07
N ASP A 30 -2.90 -2.49 -11.71
CA ASP A 30 -2.76 -2.88 -13.11
C ASP A 30 -3.12 -1.75 -14.10
N LYS A 31 -2.25 -1.57 -15.10
CA LYS A 31 -2.41 -0.57 -16.18
C LYS A 31 -3.35 -1.05 -17.30
N GLN A 32 -3.73 -2.33 -17.34
CA GLN A 32 -4.40 -2.92 -18.51
C GLN A 32 -5.71 -3.67 -18.23
N ARG A 33 -6.07 -3.97 -16.96
CA ARG A 33 -7.38 -4.55 -16.59
C ARG A 33 -7.80 -4.06 -15.21
N ARG A 34 -9.09 -4.19 -14.87
CA ARG A 34 -9.65 -3.94 -13.53
C ARG A 34 -8.71 -4.54 -12.48
N GLY A 35 -7.92 -3.67 -11.89
CA GLY A 35 -6.62 -4.03 -11.33
C GLY A 35 -6.78 -4.71 -9.98
N ARG A 36 -5.87 -5.63 -9.70
CA ARG A 36 -5.74 -6.22 -8.37
C ARG A 36 -5.52 -5.10 -7.34
N ARG A 37 -6.40 -5.03 -6.34
CA ARG A 37 -6.34 -4.07 -5.24
C ARG A 37 -5.34 -4.54 -4.18
N VAL A 38 -4.49 -3.61 -3.76
CA VAL A 38 -3.55 -3.82 -2.66
C VAL A 38 -3.89 -2.84 -1.55
N ALA A 39 -4.11 -3.37 -0.35
CA ALA A 39 -4.31 -2.59 0.85
C ALA A 39 -2.98 -2.45 1.60
N ARG A 40 -2.66 -1.25 2.07
CA ARG A 40 -1.47 -0.95 2.87
C ARG A 40 -1.89 -0.14 4.09
N TRP A 41 -1.69 -0.69 5.28
CA TRP A 41 -1.96 0.02 6.53
C TRP A 41 -0.84 1.00 6.79
N LEU A 42 -1.17 2.14 7.37
CA LEU A 42 -0.19 3.10 7.87
C LEU A 42 0.12 2.79 9.35
N PRO A 43 1.34 3.07 9.84
CA PRO A 43 1.62 3.03 11.28
C PRO A 43 0.65 3.91 12.07
N ALA A 44 0.47 3.65 13.36
CA ALA A 44 -0.48 4.38 14.20
C ALA A 44 -0.28 5.91 14.15
N ASP A 45 0.97 6.38 14.25
CA ASP A 45 1.26 7.81 14.24
C ASP A 45 1.04 8.44 12.85
N VAL A 46 1.43 7.74 11.79
CA VAL A 46 1.19 8.19 10.41
C VAL A 46 -0.31 8.18 10.09
N SER A 47 -1.07 7.23 10.64
CA SER A 47 -2.53 7.19 10.53
C SER A 47 -3.17 8.43 11.14
N ARG A 48 -2.75 8.83 12.35
CA ARG A 48 -3.23 10.06 13.00
C ARG A 48 -2.90 11.31 12.16
N ILE A 49 -1.69 11.40 11.63
CA ILE A 49 -1.27 12.50 10.75
C ILE A 49 -2.14 12.53 9.49
N MET A 50 -2.39 11.38 8.87
CA MET A 50 -3.22 11.29 7.66
C MET A 50 -4.67 11.71 7.93
N VAL A 51 -5.26 11.28 9.05
CA VAL A 51 -6.61 11.73 9.44
C VAL A 51 -6.64 13.24 9.66
N ALA A 52 -5.68 13.80 10.41
CA ALA A 52 -5.60 15.25 10.63
C ALA A 52 -5.42 16.01 9.31
N TYR A 53 -4.59 15.50 8.40
CA TYR A 53 -4.39 16.08 7.07
C TYR A 53 -5.70 16.13 6.27
N VAL A 54 -6.42 15.01 6.18
CA VAL A 54 -7.65 14.91 5.38
C VAL A 54 -8.81 15.68 6.01
N VAL A 55 -8.98 15.60 7.33
CA VAL A 55 -10.16 16.15 8.02
C VAL A 55 -9.99 17.63 8.36
N TRP A 56 -8.77 18.09 8.65
CA TRP A 56 -8.52 19.48 9.03
C TRP A 56 -7.83 20.27 7.94
N LEU A 57 -6.70 19.78 7.42
CA LEU A 57 -5.88 20.60 6.52
C LEU A 57 -6.51 20.79 5.14
N VAL A 58 -7.06 19.73 4.54
CA VAL A 58 -7.70 19.81 3.21
C VAL A 58 -8.92 20.76 3.21
N PRO A 59 -9.87 20.67 4.16
CA PRO A 59 -10.97 21.64 4.24
C PRO A 59 -10.50 23.06 4.59
N PHE A 60 -9.49 23.18 5.44
CA PHE A 60 -8.92 24.48 5.81
C PHE A 60 -8.29 25.18 4.61
N GLU A 61 -7.51 24.48 3.77
CA GLU A 61 -6.96 25.01 2.52
C GLU A 61 -8.07 25.56 1.62
N HIS A 62 -9.17 24.81 1.45
CA HIS A 62 -10.31 25.25 0.66
C HIS A 62 -10.96 26.53 1.20
N VAL A 63 -11.16 26.60 2.51
CA VAL A 63 -11.69 27.81 3.18
C VAL A 63 -10.73 28.98 3.02
N LEU A 64 -9.42 28.76 3.19
CA LEU A 64 -8.41 29.79 3.08
C LEU A 64 -8.38 30.42 1.68
N HIS A 65 -8.44 29.61 0.62
CA HIS A 65 -8.51 30.13 -0.76
C HIS A 65 -9.79 30.92 -1.00
N ARG A 66 -10.93 30.46 -0.49
CA ARG A 66 -12.20 31.16 -0.60
C ARG A 66 -12.18 32.53 0.09
N LEU A 67 -11.62 32.60 1.30
CA LEU A 67 -11.61 33.82 2.12
C LEU A 67 -10.54 34.82 1.68
N SER A 68 -9.36 34.33 1.27
CA SER A 68 -8.25 35.20 0.85
C SER A 68 -8.40 35.72 -0.59
N GLY A 69 -9.23 35.09 -1.41
CA GLY A 69 -9.32 35.37 -2.85
C GLY A 69 -8.09 34.90 -3.64
N ILE A 70 -7.10 34.28 -2.98
CA ILE A 70 -5.94 33.70 -3.64
C ILE A 70 -6.39 32.41 -4.32
N ARG A 71 -6.14 32.31 -5.64
CA ARG A 71 -6.52 31.15 -6.44
C ARG A 71 -5.87 29.87 -5.90
N GLY A 72 -6.70 28.90 -5.53
CA GLY A 72 -6.28 27.55 -5.12
C GLY A 72 -6.23 26.56 -6.28
N PRO A 73 -6.00 25.27 -5.98
CA PRO A 73 -6.14 24.18 -6.94
C PRO A 73 -7.52 24.18 -7.62
N ALA A 74 -7.60 23.70 -8.86
CA ALA A 74 -8.86 23.61 -9.57
C ALA A 74 -9.88 22.73 -8.83
N ASP A 75 -11.16 23.08 -8.88
CA ASP A 75 -12.22 22.33 -8.18
C ASP A 75 -12.34 20.86 -8.64
N THR A 76 -11.99 20.59 -9.90
CA THR A 76 -11.91 19.22 -10.44
C THR A 76 -10.86 18.35 -9.75
N LEU A 77 -9.91 18.96 -9.04
CA LEU A 77 -8.85 18.26 -8.33
C LEU A 77 -9.17 18.03 -6.85
N GLN A 78 -10.33 18.47 -6.34
CA GLN A 78 -10.63 18.46 -4.91
C GLN A 78 -10.53 17.06 -4.27
N ALA A 79 -10.90 16.01 -5.02
CA ALA A 79 -10.83 14.63 -4.53
C ALA A 79 -9.41 14.10 -4.31
N TRP A 80 -8.38 14.71 -4.92
CA TRP A 80 -7.01 14.21 -4.88
C TRP A 80 -6.23 14.81 -3.70
N LEU A 81 -5.40 13.98 -3.05
CA LEU A 81 -4.57 14.37 -1.91
C LEU A 81 -3.36 15.23 -2.30
N TRP A 82 -2.70 14.87 -3.39
CA TRP A 82 -1.42 15.45 -3.79
C TRP A 82 -1.63 16.38 -4.99
N LYS A 83 -1.85 17.65 -4.67
CA LYS A 83 -2.10 18.70 -5.65
C LYS A 83 -1.57 20.05 -5.17
N ASP A 84 -1.43 20.97 -6.11
CA ASP A 84 -1.19 22.38 -5.82
C ASP A 84 -1.92 23.29 -6.82
N ALA A 85 -1.92 24.59 -6.55
CA ALA A 85 -2.56 25.58 -7.39
C ALA A 85 -1.78 25.89 -8.69
N SER A 86 -0.47 25.63 -8.72
CA SER A 86 0.42 26.07 -9.81
C SER A 86 0.56 25.01 -10.92
N LYS A 87 0.70 23.75 -10.56
CA LYS A 87 0.91 22.59 -11.43
C LYS A 87 -0.32 21.67 -11.47
N GLY A 88 -1.19 21.73 -10.48
CA GLY A 88 -2.33 20.81 -10.37
C GLY A 88 -1.91 19.51 -9.70
N LEU A 89 -2.17 18.36 -10.34
CA LEU A 89 -1.82 17.06 -9.75
C LEU A 89 -0.31 16.85 -9.73
N TRP A 90 0.20 16.42 -8.57
CA TRP A 90 1.60 16.08 -8.44
C TRP A 90 1.94 14.86 -9.28
N ASN A 91 3.03 14.96 -10.02
CA ASN A 91 3.56 13.86 -10.80
C ASN A 91 4.71 13.14 -10.06
N THR A 92 5.26 12.09 -10.67
CA THR A 92 6.37 11.33 -10.09
C THR A 92 7.64 12.18 -9.89
N GLU A 93 7.85 13.21 -10.71
CA GLU A 93 9.00 14.10 -10.59
C GLU A 93 8.89 14.99 -9.35
N ASP A 94 7.68 15.48 -9.03
CA ASP A 94 7.44 16.26 -7.82
C ASP A 94 7.71 15.45 -6.56
N LEU A 95 7.22 14.20 -6.52
CA LEU A 95 7.51 13.29 -5.41
C LEU A 95 9.01 12.96 -5.33
N SER A 96 9.66 12.70 -6.47
CA SER A 96 11.11 12.41 -6.50
C SER A 96 11.94 13.57 -6.00
N ARG A 97 11.59 14.81 -6.35
CA ARG A 97 12.27 16.02 -5.90
C ARG A 97 12.12 16.23 -4.38
N ARG A 98 10.91 16.04 -3.86
CA ARG A 98 10.62 16.14 -2.42
C ARG A 98 11.35 15.06 -1.63
N LEU A 99 11.34 13.82 -2.13
CA LEU A 99 12.02 12.69 -1.49
C LEU A 99 13.53 12.91 -1.47
N ASP A 100 14.13 13.35 -2.58
CA ASP A 100 15.57 13.62 -2.67
C ASP A 100 15.97 14.72 -1.67
N LEU A 101 15.20 15.80 -1.60
CA LEU A 101 15.45 16.89 -0.65
C LEU A 101 15.43 16.40 0.80
N LEU A 102 14.39 15.65 1.20
CA LEU A 102 14.23 15.18 2.58
C LEU A 102 15.26 14.12 2.94
N SER A 103 15.48 13.13 2.06
CA SER A 103 16.43 12.06 2.32
C SER A 103 17.86 12.59 2.37
N SER A 104 18.22 13.56 1.53
CA SER A 104 19.56 14.17 1.55
C SER A 104 19.81 14.94 2.84
N THR A 105 18.77 15.61 3.34
CA THR A 105 18.87 16.48 4.51
C THR A 105 18.91 15.67 5.81
N TYR A 106 18.04 14.67 5.95
CA TYR A 106 17.86 13.97 7.22
C TYR A 106 18.55 12.61 7.28
N VAL A 107 18.78 11.95 6.13
CA VAL A 107 19.43 10.63 6.05
C VAL A 107 20.85 10.74 5.46
N GLY A 108 21.15 11.83 4.75
CA GLY A 108 22.45 12.02 4.09
C GLY A 108 22.57 11.30 2.74
N VAL A 109 21.47 10.76 2.21
CA VAL A 109 21.44 10.04 0.92
C VAL A 109 20.40 10.62 -0.02
N ARG A 110 20.71 10.64 -1.31
CA ARG A 110 19.79 11.12 -2.35
C ARG A 110 18.85 10.00 -2.79
N LEU A 111 17.57 10.08 -2.45
CA LEU A 111 16.57 9.08 -2.84
C LEU A 111 15.53 9.71 -3.77
N THR A 112 15.51 9.25 -5.01
CA THR A 112 14.37 9.46 -5.91
C THR A 112 13.34 8.35 -5.73
N VAL A 113 12.14 8.49 -6.30
CA VAL A 113 11.13 7.41 -6.25
C VAL A 113 11.66 6.10 -6.87
N ALA A 114 12.48 6.19 -7.93
CA ALA A 114 13.08 5.01 -8.56
C ALA A 114 14.11 4.34 -7.64
N CYS A 115 14.99 5.11 -7.01
CA CYS A 115 15.96 4.58 -6.05
C CYS A 115 15.28 3.99 -4.81
N TYR A 116 14.29 4.70 -4.27
CA TYR A 116 13.51 4.24 -3.12
C TYR A 116 12.82 2.91 -3.39
N ARG A 117 12.34 2.66 -4.62
CA ARG A 117 11.78 1.35 -4.96
C ARG A 117 12.79 0.22 -4.76
N HIS A 118 14.05 0.40 -5.18
CA HIS A 118 15.08 -0.62 -4.96
C HIS A 118 15.39 -0.80 -3.48
N VAL A 119 15.48 0.30 -2.73
CA VAL A 119 15.66 0.24 -1.26
C VAL A 119 14.50 -0.52 -0.61
N ALA A 120 13.25 -0.19 -0.96
CA ALA A 120 12.08 -0.89 -0.46
C ALA A 120 12.07 -2.38 -0.83
N ILE A 121 12.54 -2.76 -2.03
CA ILE A 121 12.66 -4.18 -2.39
C ILE A 121 13.67 -4.89 -1.46
N GLU A 122 14.84 -4.30 -1.24
CA GLU A 122 15.87 -4.91 -0.39
C GLU A 122 15.45 -4.96 1.09
N LEU A 123 14.87 -3.88 1.63
CA LEU A 123 14.28 -3.89 2.97
C LEU A 123 13.22 -4.98 3.07
N GLY A 124 12.41 -5.15 2.03
CA GLY A 124 11.37 -6.16 2.03
C GLY A 124 11.92 -7.58 2.06
N ARG A 125 13.05 -7.84 1.40
CA ARG A 125 13.76 -9.12 1.50
C ARG A 125 14.31 -9.37 2.90
N GLN A 126 14.80 -8.32 3.57
CA GLN A 126 15.30 -8.42 4.95
C GLN A 126 14.17 -8.75 5.92
N VAL A 127 13.04 -8.02 5.85
CA VAL A 127 11.86 -8.30 6.69
C VAL A 127 11.35 -9.72 6.45
N LYS A 128 11.19 -10.12 5.19
CA LYS A 128 10.79 -11.48 4.83
C LYS A 128 11.74 -12.54 5.43
N GLY A 129 13.06 -12.34 5.28
CA GLY A 129 14.06 -13.25 5.82
C GLY A 129 14.14 -13.29 7.35
N LEU A 130 13.73 -12.24 8.05
CA LEU A 130 13.58 -12.25 9.51
C LEU A 130 12.33 -13.04 9.94
N VAL A 131 11.21 -12.84 9.25
CA VAL A 131 9.96 -13.55 9.51
C VAL A 131 10.10 -15.05 9.29
N VAL A 132 10.70 -15.45 8.17
CA VAL A 132 10.97 -16.88 7.87
C VAL A 132 11.85 -17.50 8.96
N ARG A 133 12.91 -16.81 9.38
CA ARG A 133 13.77 -17.30 10.47
C ARG A 133 13.03 -17.42 11.80
N GLN A 134 12.18 -16.46 12.13
CA GLN A 134 11.38 -16.50 13.36
C GLN A 134 10.39 -17.68 13.34
N MET A 135 9.75 -17.92 12.20
CA MET A 135 8.88 -19.09 12.00
C MET A 135 9.65 -20.40 12.09
N GLU A 136 10.82 -20.51 11.45
CA GLU A 136 11.67 -21.71 11.54
C GLU A 136 12.12 -21.99 12.99
N MET A 137 12.45 -20.94 13.76
CA MET A 137 12.82 -21.08 15.17
C MET A 137 11.63 -21.49 16.06
N ASP A 138 10.43 -20.97 15.80
CA ASP A 138 9.21 -21.38 16.50
C ASP A 138 8.82 -22.84 16.16
N VAL A 139 9.02 -23.28 14.92
CA VAL A 139 8.81 -24.68 14.48
C VAL A 139 9.80 -25.65 15.13
N THR A 140 11.02 -25.23 15.43
CA THR A 140 11.96 -26.06 16.21
C THR A 140 11.55 -26.24 17.68
N ASN A 141 10.59 -25.46 18.18
CA ASN A 141 10.12 -25.48 19.58
C ASN A 141 8.67 -25.98 19.73
N GLY A 142 7.91 -26.09 18.63
CA GLY A 142 6.56 -26.67 18.57
C GLY A 142 6.33 -27.30 17.20
N GLY A 143 6.02 -28.60 17.19
CA GLY A 143 6.03 -29.44 15.98
C GLY A 143 5.22 -28.91 14.79
N ASN A 144 5.83 -29.04 13.61
CA ASN A 144 5.31 -28.91 12.25
C ASN A 144 3.83 -28.48 12.07
N GLU A 145 3.64 -27.29 11.52
CA GLU A 145 2.51 -26.99 10.63
C GLU A 145 3.01 -26.23 9.38
N CYS A 146 3.95 -26.85 8.64
CA CYS A 146 4.01 -26.57 7.22
C CYS A 146 2.76 -27.23 6.61
N GLU A 147 1.69 -26.49 6.40
CA GLU A 147 0.50 -27.03 5.72
C GLU A 147 0.90 -27.47 4.32
N GLU A 148 1.09 -28.78 4.15
CA GLU A 148 1.18 -29.42 2.84
C GLU A 148 -0.16 -29.20 2.13
N TRP A 149 -0.13 -28.41 1.07
CA TRP A 149 -1.34 -28.09 0.32
C TRP A 149 -1.24 -28.56 -1.13
N VAL A 150 -2.35 -29.07 -1.63
CA VAL A 150 -2.49 -29.64 -2.97
C VAL A 150 -3.06 -28.57 -3.89
N ASP A 151 -2.30 -28.19 -4.92
CA ASP A 151 -2.74 -27.24 -5.95
C ASP A 151 -4.00 -27.80 -6.67
N PRO A 152 -5.20 -27.16 -6.55
CA PRO A 152 -6.46 -27.67 -7.07
C PRO A 152 -6.51 -27.79 -8.59
N GLN A 153 -5.59 -27.14 -9.31
CA GLN A 153 -5.50 -27.21 -10.78
C GLN A 153 -4.45 -28.22 -11.27
N THR A 154 -3.38 -28.46 -10.52
CA THR A 154 -2.29 -29.35 -10.95
C THR A 154 -2.22 -30.66 -10.18
N GLY A 155 -2.87 -30.74 -9.01
CA GLY A 155 -2.81 -31.89 -8.10
C GLY A 155 -1.44 -32.04 -7.41
N GLU A 156 -0.53 -31.07 -7.59
CA GLU A 156 0.82 -31.14 -7.02
C GLU A 156 0.81 -30.69 -5.55
N LEU A 157 1.44 -31.50 -4.70
CA LEU A 157 1.82 -31.10 -3.34
C LEU A 157 2.87 -30.00 -3.44
N ARG A 158 2.57 -28.82 -2.89
CA ARG A 158 3.52 -27.71 -2.84
C ARG A 158 3.70 -27.25 -1.40
N GLN A 159 4.97 -27.13 -1.02
CA GLN A 159 5.38 -26.57 0.27
C GLN A 159 5.85 -25.14 0.03
N GLN A 160 4.92 -24.17 0.03
CA GLN A 160 5.30 -22.76 0.09
C GLN A 160 4.57 -22.10 1.27
N PRO A 161 5.30 -21.50 2.23
CA PRO A 161 4.67 -20.84 3.37
C PRO A 161 3.67 -19.77 2.92
N LEU A 162 2.49 -19.71 3.52
CA LEU A 162 1.46 -18.70 3.25
C LEU A 162 2.02 -17.26 3.30
N VAL A 163 3.02 -17.02 4.16
CA VAL A 163 3.70 -15.73 4.29
C VAL A 163 4.46 -15.31 3.03
N ASP A 164 5.12 -16.25 2.35
CA ASP A 164 5.85 -15.96 1.11
C ASP A 164 4.89 -15.51 0.02
N TYR A 165 3.72 -16.15 -0.02
CA TYR A 165 2.66 -15.85 -0.94
C TYR A 165 2.06 -14.44 -0.72
N ILE A 166 1.67 -14.10 0.51
CA ILE A 166 1.08 -12.78 0.81
C ILE A 166 2.13 -11.67 0.60
N TRP A 167 3.41 -11.97 0.84
CA TRP A 167 4.49 -11.04 0.55
C TRP A 167 4.59 -10.70 -0.95
N ASP A 168 4.55 -11.74 -1.80
CA ASP A 168 4.52 -11.58 -3.24
C ASP A 168 3.26 -10.81 -3.69
N LEU A 169 2.13 -11.05 -3.01
CA LEU A 169 0.90 -10.32 -3.23
C LEU A 169 1.05 -8.81 -2.96
N GLN A 170 1.63 -8.39 -1.82
CA GLN A 170 1.85 -6.96 -1.51
C GLN A 170 2.91 -6.30 -2.40
N ALA A 171 3.95 -7.05 -2.73
CA ALA A 171 5.00 -6.65 -3.66
C ALA A 171 4.51 -6.68 -5.12
N THR A 172 3.27 -7.11 -5.35
CA THR A 172 2.61 -7.16 -6.64
C THR A 172 3.30 -8.06 -7.68
N HIS A 173 4.12 -9.00 -7.21
CA HIS A 173 4.68 -10.04 -8.05
C HIS A 173 3.63 -11.13 -8.27
N GLY A 174 3.27 -11.37 -9.52
CA GLY A 174 2.38 -12.47 -9.89
C GLY A 174 3.17 -13.75 -10.02
N SER A 175 3.22 -14.57 -8.97
CA SER A 175 3.44 -15.99 -9.20
C SER A 175 2.18 -16.57 -9.87
N ARG A 176 2.33 -17.56 -10.76
CA ARG A 176 1.16 -18.23 -11.38
C ARG A 176 0.23 -18.85 -10.32
N ILE A 177 0.83 -19.20 -9.17
CA ILE A 177 0.23 -19.72 -7.94
C ILE A 177 -0.60 -18.63 -7.23
N ALA A 178 -0.18 -17.37 -7.33
CA ALA A 178 -0.86 -16.28 -6.67
C ALA A 178 -2.24 -15.93 -7.22
N ALA A 179 -2.44 -16.22 -8.50
CA ALA A 179 -3.70 -16.03 -9.19
C ALA A 179 -4.70 -17.18 -8.96
N SER A 180 -4.23 -18.37 -8.59
CA SER A 180 -5.07 -19.56 -8.42
C SER A 180 -5.57 -19.77 -6.99
N HIS A 181 -4.77 -19.44 -5.97
CA HIS A 181 -5.08 -19.77 -4.57
C HIS A 181 -6.08 -18.80 -3.90
N TYR A 182 -6.03 -17.53 -4.28
CA TYR A 182 -7.08 -16.53 -4.01
C TYR A 182 -7.50 -15.97 -5.35
N ALA A 183 -7.94 -16.86 -6.24
CA ALA A 183 -8.69 -16.47 -7.41
C ALA A 183 -9.81 -15.55 -6.90
N LEU A 184 -9.59 -14.24 -7.10
CA LEU A 184 -10.59 -13.21 -7.17
C LEU A 184 -11.90 -13.89 -7.54
N SER A 185 -12.85 -13.98 -6.59
CA SER A 185 -14.14 -14.62 -6.85
C SER A 185 -14.56 -14.22 -8.24
N VAL A 186 -14.76 -15.19 -9.15
CA VAL A 186 -15.07 -14.89 -10.57
C VAL A 186 -16.30 -13.97 -10.66
N LEU A 187 -17.14 -13.99 -9.62
CA LEU A 187 -18.29 -13.13 -9.44
C LEU A 187 -17.92 -11.70 -9.04
N HIS A 188 -16.91 -11.49 -8.17
CA HIS A 188 -16.52 -10.20 -7.61
C HIS A 188 -15.00 -9.96 -7.63
N PRO A 189 -14.37 -9.92 -8.83
CA PRO A 189 -12.92 -9.78 -8.95
C PRO A 189 -12.38 -8.41 -8.52
N ASP A 190 -13.27 -7.46 -8.26
CA ASP A 190 -12.95 -6.07 -7.95
C ASP A 190 -12.94 -5.80 -6.43
N GLN A 191 -13.25 -6.80 -5.59
CA GLN A 191 -13.43 -6.63 -4.14
C GLN A 191 -12.34 -7.33 -3.31
N LEU A 192 -11.78 -6.59 -2.36
CA LEU A 192 -10.88 -7.12 -1.34
C LEU A 192 -11.69 -7.97 -0.36
N GLN A 193 -11.37 -9.26 -0.28
CA GLN A 193 -12.00 -10.16 0.70
C GLN A 193 -11.50 -9.85 2.13
N PRO A 194 -12.31 -10.11 3.18
CA PRO A 194 -11.92 -9.85 4.57
C PRO A 194 -10.62 -10.56 5.00
N GLU A 195 -10.45 -11.82 4.60
CA GLU A 195 -9.25 -12.61 4.89
C GLU A 195 -8.00 -11.98 4.25
N MET A 196 -8.13 -11.52 3.00
CA MET A 196 -7.06 -10.81 2.29
C MET A 196 -6.68 -9.48 2.95
N LEU A 197 -7.66 -8.78 3.52
CA LEU A 197 -7.39 -7.56 4.29
C LEU A 197 -6.61 -7.89 5.58
N MET A 198 -6.96 -8.95 6.30
CA MET A 198 -6.23 -9.36 7.49
C MET A 198 -4.76 -9.71 7.17
N ASN A 199 -4.56 -10.48 6.10
CA ASN A 199 -3.23 -10.84 5.60
C ASN A 199 -2.38 -9.61 5.25
N TYR A 200 -2.97 -8.62 4.57
CA TYR A 200 -2.26 -7.38 4.27
C TYR A 200 -1.99 -6.52 5.52
N LYS A 201 -2.86 -6.56 6.54
CA LYS A 201 -2.63 -5.91 7.84
C LYS A 201 -1.40 -6.48 8.52
N LEU A 202 -1.31 -7.81 8.62
CA LEU A 202 -0.17 -8.51 9.24
C LEU A 202 1.16 -8.12 8.57
N ILE A 203 1.21 -8.10 7.25
CA ILE A 203 2.42 -7.68 6.53
C ILE A 203 2.75 -6.22 6.80
N SER A 204 1.77 -5.33 6.75
CA SER A 204 2.01 -3.92 7.07
C SER A 204 2.54 -3.76 8.49
N GLU A 205 2.04 -4.50 9.48
CA GLU A 205 2.58 -4.49 10.85
C GLU A 205 4.02 -4.98 10.94
N LEU A 206 4.38 -6.03 10.18
CA LEU A 206 5.77 -6.50 10.09
C LEU A 206 6.70 -5.42 9.51
N TRP A 207 6.25 -4.70 8.49
CA TRP A 207 6.97 -3.54 7.95
C TRP A 207 7.13 -2.42 8.99
N HIS A 208 6.07 -2.14 9.75
CA HIS A 208 6.09 -1.09 10.77
C HIS A 208 6.97 -1.43 11.97
N GLY A 209 7.08 -2.71 12.34
CA GLY A 209 7.96 -3.14 13.43
C GLY A 209 9.44 -3.13 13.06
N PHE A 210 9.76 -3.19 11.76
CA PHE A 210 11.14 -3.17 11.28
C PHE A 210 11.71 -1.76 11.10
N LEU A 211 10.87 -0.78 10.77
CA LEU A 211 11.25 0.62 10.52
C LEU A 211 11.15 1.49 11.78
#